data_AF-A0A6G8KU42-F1
#
_entry.id   AF-A0A6G8KU42-F1
#
_cell.length_a   1.000
_cell.length_b   1.000
_cell.length_c   1.000
_cell.angle_alpha   90.00
_cell.angle_beta   90.00
_cell.angle_gamma   90.00
#
_symmetry.space_group_name_H-M   'P 1'
#
loop_
_entity.id
_entity.type
_entity.pdbx_description
1 polymer ?
#
loop_
_entity_poly.entity_id
_entity_poly.type
_entity_poly.pdbx_seq_one_letter_code
_entity_poly.pdbx_strand_id
1 'polypeptide(L)'
;MSSSPETDDQSDFQHVEDEIRCQLLKCGIAQSTTQDGIVSVAEWRSTARAIGRALKRPIKTFLAGNSVYAILGDWPRDDEERTLHQQNVHDAAVTMNELVAKRLGVK
;
A
#
# COMPACT_ATOMS: atom_id res chain seq x y z
N MET A 1 -2.64 -42.96 4.99
CA MET A 1 -1.91 -41.95 4.20
C MET A 1 -2.29 -40.61 4.78
N SER A 2 -1.41 -40.00 5.58
CA SER A 2 -1.62 -38.67 6.15
C SER A 2 -1.21 -37.63 5.12
N SER A 3 -2.14 -36.79 4.69
CA SER A 3 -1.83 -35.60 3.88
C SER A 3 -1.60 -34.43 4.82
N SER A 4 -0.36 -33.93 4.86
CA SER A 4 0.05 -32.74 5.60
C SER A 4 -0.62 -31.47 5.05
N PRO A 5 -1.06 -30.53 5.90
CA PRO A 5 -1.47 -29.19 5.51
C PRO A 5 -0.29 -28.24 5.73
N GLU A 6 0.58 -28.03 4.74
CA GLU A 6 1.75 -27.15 4.89
C GLU A 6 1.88 -26.09 3.77
N THR A 7 0.80 -25.76 3.05
CA THR A 7 0.90 -24.94 1.83
C THR A 7 0.12 -23.63 1.80
N ASP A 8 -0.69 -23.27 2.80
CA ASP A 8 -1.47 -22.00 2.76
C ASP A 8 -0.68 -20.78 3.27
N ASP A 9 0.16 -20.95 4.30
CA ASP A 9 0.80 -19.80 4.96
C ASP A 9 1.82 -19.08 4.04
N GLN A 10 2.56 -19.82 3.20
CA GLN A 10 3.59 -19.23 2.33
C GLN A 10 3.00 -18.35 1.20
N SER A 11 1.82 -18.69 0.67
CA SER A 11 1.14 -17.87 -0.33
C SER A 11 0.72 -16.52 0.22
N ASP A 12 0.20 -16.51 1.45
CA ASP A 12 -0.33 -15.31 2.09
C ASP A 12 0.77 -14.28 2.38
N PHE A 13 1.96 -14.72 2.82
CA PHE A 13 3.10 -13.83 3.01
C PHE A 13 3.64 -13.22 1.71
N GLN A 14 3.71 -14.01 0.63
CA GLN A 14 4.17 -13.52 -0.67
C GLN A 14 3.21 -12.47 -1.22
N HIS A 15 1.90 -12.69 -1.05
CA HIS A 15 0.88 -11.71 -1.43
C HIS A 15 1.04 -10.38 -0.71
N VAL A 16 1.34 -10.38 0.59
CA VAL A 16 1.58 -9.14 1.35
C VAL A 16 2.81 -8.39 0.85
N GLU A 17 3.91 -9.09 0.55
CA GLU A 17 5.12 -8.44 0.02
C GLU A 17 4.86 -7.76 -1.33
N ASP A 18 4.22 -8.47 -2.24
CA ASP A 18 3.92 -7.97 -3.58
C ASP A 18 2.90 -6.83 -3.56
N GLU A 19 1.92 -6.89 -2.64
CA GLU A 19 0.98 -5.79 -2.42
C GLU A 19 1.69 -4.53 -1.93
N ILE A 20 2.51 -4.64 -0.86
CA ILE A 20 3.26 -3.50 -0.33
C ILE A 20 4.16 -2.91 -1.41
N ARG A 21 4.89 -3.75 -2.15
CA ARG A 21 5.77 -3.32 -3.24
C ARG A 21 4.99 -2.58 -4.32
N CYS A 22 3.87 -3.13 -4.79
CA CYS A 22 3.04 -2.50 -5.81
C CYS A 22 2.54 -1.13 -5.37
N GLN A 23 2.03 -1.01 -4.14
CA GLN A 23 1.52 0.26 -3.62
C GLN A 23 2.64 1.32 -3.50
N LEU A 24 3.80 0.95 -2.94
CA LEU A 24 4.95 1.85 -2.83
C LEU A 24 5.44 2.37 -4.18
N LEU A 25 5.52 1.50 -5.20
CA LEU A 25 5.97 1.89 -6.54
C LEU A 25 4.92 2.73 -7.30
N LYS A 26 3.63 2.55 -7.00
CA LYS A 26 2.56 3.28 -7.69
C LYS A 26 2.33 4.69 -7.14
N CYS A 27 2.37 4.86 -5.83
CA CYS A 27 1.97 6.12 -5.20
C CYS A 27 2.82 6.54 -3.99
N GLY A 28 3.92 5.82 -3.71
CA GLY A 28 4.84 6.15 -2.62
C GLY A 28 4.35 5.80 -1.22
N ILE A 29 3.14 5.24 -1.09
CA ILE A 29 2.51 4.89 0.17
C ILE A 29 1.95 3.48 0.04
N ALA A 30 2.22 2.63 1.04
CA ALA A 30 1.51 1.38 1.24
C ALA A 30 0.73 1.42 2.55
N GLN A 31 -0.43 0.78 2.58
CA GLN A 31 -1.29 0.67 3.75
C GLN A 31 -1.95 -0.72 3.84
N SER A 32 -2.25 -1.14 5.06
CA SER A 32 -3.05 -2.33 5.32
C SER A 32 -3.88 -2.15 6.60
N THR A 33 -5.04 -2.79 6.68
CA THR A 33 -5.92 -2.76 7.85
C THR A 33 -5.47 -3.83 8.83
N THR A 34 -5.31 -3.48 10.11
CA THR A 34 -4.85 -4.40 11.16
C THR A 34 -5.90 -5.44 11.57
N GLN A 35 -7.13 -5.32 11.06
CA GLN A 35 -8.24 -6.23 11.36
C GLN A 35 -8.26 -7.46 10.45
N ASP A 36 -7.60 -7.40 9.29
CA ASP A 36 -7.67 -8.47 8.27
C ASP A 36 -6.76 -9.67 8.61
N GLY A 37 -5.95 -9.57 9.67
CA GLY A 37 -5.39 -10.73 10.38
C GLY A 37 -4.33 -11.57 9.66
N ILE A 38 -4.01 -11.29 8.39
CA ILE A 38 -3.06 -12.09 7.60
C ILE A 38 -1.64 -12.03 8.16
N VAL A 39 -1.20 -10.86 8.63
CA VAL A 39 0.11 -10.66 9.27
C VAL A 39 0.01 -9.70 10.44
N SER A 40 0.86 -9.88 11.45
CA SER A 40 0.93 -8.91 12.56
C SER A 40 1.46 -7.55 12.07
N VAL A 41 1.12 -6.47 12.80
CA VAL A 41 1.64 -5.12 12.52
C VAL A 41 3.18 -5.10 12.52
N ALA A 42 3.81 -5.88 13.39
CA ALA A 42 5.27 -5.95 13.48
C ALA A 42 5.88 -6.60 12.24
N GLU A 43 5.31 -7.71 11.78
CA GLU A 43 5.73 -8.41 10.55
C GLU A 43 5.50 -7.53 9.33
N TRP A 44 4.31 -6.95 9.18
CA TRP A 44 4.00 -6.03 8.08
C TRP A 44 5.00 -4.88 7.99
N ARG A 45 5.33 -4.24 9.12
CA ARG A 45 6.33 -3.15 9.17
C ARG A 45 7.73 -3.66 8.84
N SER A 46 8.07 -4.89 9.24
CA SER A 46 9.35 -5.52 8.91
C SER A 46 9.47 -5.73 7.41
N THR A 47 8.44 -6.31 6.78
CA THR A 47 8.33 -6.53 5.34
C THR A 47 8.42 -5.21 4.57
N ALA A 48 7.66 -4.19 4.97
CA ALA A 48 7.73 -2.87 4.35
C ALA A 48 9.15 -2.28 4.39
N ARG A 49 9.85 -2.37 5.53
CA ARG A 49 11.25 -1.90 5.64
C ARG A 49 12.21 -2.73 4.81
N ALA A 50 12.00 -4.04 4.70
CA ALA A 50 12.80 -4.92 3.84
C ALA A 50 12.67 -4.51 2.37
N ILE A 51 11.45 -4.24 1.91
CA ILE A 51 11.18 -3.71 0.57
C ILE A 51 11.88 -2.36 0.37
N GLY A 52 11.80 -1.44 1.34
CA GLY A 52 12.52 -0.16 1.25
C GLY A 52 14.03 -0.32 1.08
N ARG A 53 14.64 -1.26 1.82
CA ARG A 53 16.07 -1.60 1.66
C ARG A 53 16.36 -2.17 0.28
N ALA A 54 15.52 -3.07 -0.23
CA ALA A 54 15.67 -3.66 -1.57
C ALA A 54 15.56 -2.60 -2.68
N LEU A 55 14.64 -1.65 -2.54
CA LEU A 55 14.48 -0.50 -3.43
C LEU A 55 15.57 0.56 -3.25
N LYS A 56 16.41 0.45 -2.20
CA LYS A 56 17.40 1.45 -1.79
C LYS A 56 16.77 2.83 -1.52
N ARG A 57 15.58 2.83 -0.89
CA ARG A 57 14.82 4.05 -0.58
C ARG A 57 14.51 4.16 0.91
N PRO A 58 14.49 5.37 1.48
CA PRO A 58 14.10 5.57 2.86
C PRO A 58 12.60 5.25 3.04
N ILE A 59 12.25 4.44 4.04
CA ILE A 59 10.85 4.17 4.40
C ILE A 59 10.58 4.58 5.84
N LYS A 60 9.47 5.30 6.05
CA LYS A 60 8.88 5.57 7.36
C LYS A 60 7.65 4.71 7.53
N THR A 61 7.52 4.07 8.69
CA THR A 61 6.34 3.25 9.03
C THR A 61 5.67 3.77 10.28
N PHE A 62 4.35 3.88 10.29
CA PHE A 62 3.57 4.29 11.46
C PHE A 62 2.21 3.60 11.49
N LEU A 63 1.55 3.67 12.64
CA LEU A 63 0.19 3.16 12.85
C LEU A 63 -0.73 4.36 13.05
N ALA A 64 -1.87 4.39 12.37
CA ALA A 64 -2.91 5.39 12.60
C ALA A 64 -4.28 4.71 12.56
N GLY A 65 -5.02 4.81 13.67
CA GLY A 65 -6.26 4.05 13.85
C GLY A 65 -6.02 2.54 13.72
N ASN A 66 -6.81 1.89 12.88
CA ASN A 66 -6.73 0.45 12.61
C ASN A 66 -5.93 0.15 11.33
N SER A 67 -5.04 1.06 10.94
CA SER A 67 -4.27 0.92 9.70
C SER A 67 -2.78 1.12 9.97
N VAL A 68 -1.97 0.27 9.36
CA VAL A 68 -0.52 0.40 9.32
C VAL A 68 -0.12 1.01 7.98
N TYR A 69 0.84 1.93 8.02
CA TYR A 69 1.30 2.69 6.87
C TYR A 69 2.80 2.55 6.68
N ALA A 70 3.24 2.58 5.42
CA ALA A 70 4.62 2.75 4.99
C ALA A 70 4.68 3.84 3.92
N ILE A 71 5.59 4.80 4.07
CA ILE A 71 5.77 5.92 3.14
C ILE A 71 7.23 5.99 2.70
N LEU A 72 7.45 6.12 1.39
CA LEU A 72 8.76 6.45 0.81
C LEU A 72 9.11 7.90 1.14
N GLY A 73 10.22 8.09 1.86
CA GLY A 73 10.64 9.40 2.36
C GLY A 73 11.17 10.36 1.29
N ASP A 74 11.42 9.85 0.08
CA ASP A 74 11.93 10.58 -1.07
C ASP A 74 10.91 10.63 -2.23
N TRP A 75 9.64 10.26 -1.98
CA TRP A 75 8.61 10.25 -3.01
C TRP A 75 7.91 11.61 -3.15
N PRO A 76 7.66 12.10 -4.38
CA PRO A 76 8.18 11.61 -5.66
C PRO A 76 9.66 11.99 -5.84
N ARG A 77 10.45 11.11 -6.46
CA ARG A 77 11.91 11.29 -6.62
C ARG A 77 12.29 11.89 -7.98
N ASP A 78 11.66 11.42 -9.05
CA ASP A 78 11.96 11.81 -10.43
C ASP A 78 10.70 12.31 -11.18
N ASP A 79 10.86 12.66 -12.45
CA ASP A 79 9.79 13.22 -13.26
C ASP A 79 8.72 12.20 -13.65
N GLU A 80 9.08 10.92 -13.74
CA GLU A 80 8.13 9.83 -13.97
C GLU A 80 7.21 9.68 -12.75
N GLU A 81 7.79 9.58 -11.55
CA GLU A 81 7.04 9.52 -10.30
C GLU A 81 6.21 10.78 -10.06
N ARG A 82 6.72 11.96 -10.44
CA ARG A 82 5.99 13.22 -10.36
C ARG A 82 4.77 13.22 -11.29
N THR A 83 4.92 12.71 -12.50
CA THR A 83 3.82 12.58 -13.47
C THR A 83 2.76 11.61 -12.96
N LEU A 84 3.17 10.45 -12.45
CA LEU A 84 2.27 9.48 -11.82
C LEU A 84 1.54 10.09 -10.62
N HIS A 85 2.23 10.85 -9.78
CA HIS A 85 1.62 11.52 -8.65
C HIS A 85 0.55 12.54 -9.09
N GLN A 86 0.85 13.37 -10.10
CA GLN A 86 -0.09 14.35 -10.64
C GLN A 86 -1.32 13.68 -11.25
N GLN A 87 -1.14 12.59 -12.00
CA GLN A 87 -2.25 11.79 -12.55
C GLN A 87 -3.13 11.22 -11.45
N ASN A 88 -2.54 10.57 -10.44
CA ASN A 88 -3.28 10.01 -9.31
C ASN A 88 -4.09 11.08 -8.55
N VAL A 89 -3.52 12.29 -8.36
CA VAL A 89 -4.23 13.41 -7.72
C VAL A 89 -5.37 13.91 -8.59
N HIS A 90 -5.17 14.02 -9.90
CA HIS A 90 -6.22 14.42 -10.84
C HIS A 90 -7.39 13.43 -10.82
N ASP A 91 -7.10 12.13 -10.94
CA ASP A 91 -8.11 11.07 -10.95
C ASP A 91 -8.91 11.03 -9.64
N ALA A 92 -8.24 11.23 -8.50
CA ALA A 92 -8.90 11.33 -7.21
C ALA A 92 -9.84 12.55 -7.14
N ALA A 93 -9.42 13.70 -7.68
CA ALA A 93 -10.25 14.91 -7.72
C ALA A 93 -11.49 14.73 -8.62
N VAL A 94 -11.32 14.10 -9.79
CA VAL A 94 -12.45 13.77 -10.69
C VAL A 94 -13.43 12.84 -9.99
N THR A 95 -12.93 11.74 -9.39
CA THR A 95 -13.75 10.78 -8.65
C THR A 95 -14.53 11.46 -7.52
N MET A 96 -13.88 12.36 -6.78
CA MET A 96 -14.55 13.08 -5.70
C MET A 96 -15.64 14.02 -6.22
N ASN A 97 -15.39 14.73 -7.32
CA ASN A 97 -16.39 15.59 -7.95
C ASN A 97 -17.61 14.78 -8.42
N GLU A 98 -17.40 13.61 -9.02
CA GLU A 98 -18.50 12.72 -9.44
C GLU A 98 -19.32 12.22 -8.24
N LEU A 99 -18.67 11.82 -7.15
CA LEU A 99 -19.34 11.40 -5.92
C LEU A 99 -20.15 12.55 -5.30
N VAL A 100 -19.62 13.77 -5.33
CA VAL A 100 -20.32 14.97 -4.85
C VAL A 100 -21.53 15.29 -5.74
N ALA A 101 -21.37 15.29 -7.06
CA ALA A 101 -22.47 15.53 -8.01
C ALA A 101 -23.60 14.50 -7.82
N LYS A 102 -23.24 13.21 -7.70
CA LYS A 102 -24.17 12.12 -7.43
C LYS A 102 -24.90 12.30 -6.10
N ARG A 103 -24.22 12.76 -5.05
CA ARG A 103 -24.82 13.01 -3.72
C ARG A 103 -25.75 14.23 -3.74
N LEU A 104 -25.45 15.25 -4.54
CA LEU A 104 -26.24 16.49 -4.63
C LEU A 104 -27.39 16.41 -5.66
N GLY A 105 -27.49 15.31 -6.42
CA GLY A 105 -28.53 15.15 -7.45
C GLY A 105 -28.37 16.10 -8.64
N VAL A 106 -27.18 16.68 -8.82
CA VAL A 106 -26.87 17.54 -9.95
C VAL A 106 -26.56 16.63 -11.15
N LYS A 107 -27.41 16.69 -12.18
CA LYS A 107 -27.22 16.01 -13.46
C LYS A 107 -26.41 16.87 -14.41
#